data_AF-E7C3F6-F1
#
_entry.id   AF-E7C3F6-F1
#
_cell.length_a   1.000
_cell.length_b   1.000
_cell.length_c   1.000
_cell.angle_alpha   90.00
_cell.angle_beta   90.00
_cell.angle_gamma   90.00
#
_symmetry.space_group_name_H-M   'P 1'
#
loop_
_entity.id
_entity.type
_entity.pdbx_description
1 polymer ?
#
loop_
_entity_poly.entity_id
_entity_poly.type
_entity_poly.pdbx_seq_one_letter_code
_entity_poly.pdbx_strand_id
1 'polypeptide(L)'
;MVVPKIDPARPHAPRGTHFPAAAKNVLVIFCSGACSHLDTFDYKPELIRQHGKPLPGGDKLITFQGEQGAITQSPWAFKPRGESGKMISELVPRLGELADEMCFVHSLTSKTNTHGPAENYMSTGFTLDGFPSMGAWVTYALGTSNQELPAYVAIPDPRGTPQSSVNNWGPGFLPAAFQGTDFNAAKP
;
A
#
# COMPACT_ATOMS: atom_id res chain seq x y z
N MET A 1 -6.37 -14.46 -21.73
CA MET A 1 -5.23 -13.80 -21.05
C MET A 1 -4.04 -13.93 -21.98
N VAL A 2 -3.46 -12.83 -22.46
CA VAL A 2 -2.31 -12.87 -23.39
C VAL A 2 -1.04 -12.99 -22.53
N VAL A 3 -0.31 -14.09 -22.67
CA VAL A 3 1.00 -14.26 -22.02
C VAL A 3 2.02 -13.41 -22.78
N PRO A 4 2.77 -12.51 -22.12
CA PRO A 4 3.80 -11.72 -22.78
C PRO A 4 4.85 -12.62 -23.44
N LYS A 5 5.19 -12.33 -24.70
CA LYS A 5 6.37 -12.93 -25.34
C LYS A 5 7.60 -12.19 -24.83
N ILE A 6 8.46 -12.88 -24.09
CA ILE A 6 9.65 -12.32 -23.46
C ILE A 6 10.89 -12.90 -24.14
N ASP A 7 11.76 -12.03 -24.65
CA ASP A 7 13.12 -12.39 -25.06
C ASP A 7 13.98 -12.55 -23.80
N PRO A 8 14.51 -13.75 -23.49
CA PRO A 8 15.35 -13.96 -22.32
C PRO A 8 16.63 -13.12 -22.30
N ALA A 9 17.13 -12.68 -23.47
CA ALA A 9 18.29 -11.79 -23.55
C ALA A 9 17.93 -10.33 -23.22
N ARG A 10 16.64 -9.98 -23.29
CA ARG A 10 16.13 -8.62 -23.05
C ARG A 10 14.80 -8.66 -22.29
N PRO A 11 14.75 -9.24 -21.08
CA PRO A 11 13.50 -9.52 -20.37
C PRO A 11 12.70 -8.24 -20.05
N HIS A 12 13.40 -7.13 -19.93
CA HIS A 12 12.88 -5.81 -19.60
C HIS A 12 12.53 -4.93 -20.80
N ALA A 13 12.68 -5.42 -22.04
CA ALA A 13 12.34 -4.64 -23.22
C ALA A 13 10.88 -4.15 -23.15
N PRO A 14 10.60 -2.89 -23.50
CA PRO A 14 9.27 -2.31 -23.35
C PRO A 14 8.24 -3.06 -24.21
N ARG A 15 7.05 -3.25 -23.65
CA ARG A 15 5.92 -3.95 -24.28
C ARG A 15 4.71 -3.02 -24.33
N GLY A 16 3.89 -3.20 -25.36
CA GLY A 16 2.68 -2.41 -25.55
C GLY A 16 1.63 -2.68 -24.46
N THR A 17 0.87 -1.64 -24.10
CA THR A 17 -0.29 -1.77 -23.22
C THR A 17 -1.52 -2.21 -24.02
N HIS A 18 -2.48 -2.85 -23.36
CA HIS A 18 -3.76 -3.19 -23.99
C HIS A 18 -4.61 -1.95 -24.31
N PHE A 19 -4.46 -0.88 -23.52
CA PHE A 19 -5.18 0.38 -23.65
C PHE A 19 -4.20 1.57 -23.57
N PRO A 20 -4.54 2.73 -24.15
CA PRO A 20 -3.76 3.96 -23.92
C PRO A 20 -3.66 4.27 -22.43
N ALA A 21 -2.43 4.44 -21.93
CA ALA A 21 -2.19 4.71 -20.52
C ALA A 21 -2.38 6.21 -20.21
N ALA A 22 -3.12 6.53 -19.14
CA ALA A 22 -3.25 7.90 -18.64
C ALA A 22 -2.01 8.38 -17.88
N ALA A 23 -1.28 7.46 -17.24
CA ALA A 23 -0.04 7.73 -16.52
C ALA A 23 1.13 6.98 -17.17
N LYS A 24 2.30 7.62 -17.22
CA LYS A 24 3.55 7.03 -17.72
C LYS A 24 4.42 6.44 -16.62
N ASN A 25 4.34 7.03 -15.42
CA ASN A 25 5.11 6.64 -14.25
C ASN A 25 4.17 6.55 -13.05
N VAL A 26 4.42 5.57 -12.17
CA VAL A 26 3.65 5.38 -10.94
C VAL A 26 4.64 5.25 -9.78
N LEU A 27 4.46 6.08 -8.76
CA LEU A 27 5.17 5.97 -7.49
C LEU A 27 4.21 5.38 -6.45
N VAL A 28 4.60 4.25 -5.85
CA VAL A 28 3.83 3.62 -4.78
C VAL A 28 4.57 3.87 -3.47
N ILE A 29 3.93 4.61 -2.58
CA ILE A 29 4.45 4.89 -1.24
C ILE A 29 3.69 3.99 -0.27
N PHE A 30 4.37 2.96 0.25
CA PHE A 30 3.83 2.08 1.28
C PHE A 30 4.45 2.44 2.63
N CYS A 31 3.59 2.86 3.56
CA CYS A 31 4.00 3.21 4.92
C CYS A 31 3.72 2.03 5.85
N SER A 32 4.71 1.16 6.10
CA SER A 32 4.58 0.10 7.11
C SER A 32 4.40 0.72 8.49
N GLY A 33 3.37 0.28 9.22
CA GLY A 33 3.01 0.85 10.53
C GLY A 33 2.50 2.30 10.47
N ALA A 34 1.95 2.73 9.32
CA ALA A 34 1.43 4.08 9.11
C ALA A 34 0.48 4.58 10.20
N CYS A 35 0.25 5.90 10.20
CA CYS A 35 -0.82 6.51 10.96
C CYS A 35 -2.16 5.84 10.68
N SER A 36 -2.97 5.72 11.72
CA SER A 36 -4.33 5.20 11.64
C SER A 36 -5.16 6.00 10.63
N HIS A 37 -5.88 5.30 9.75
CA HIS A 37 -6.78 5.92 8.79
C HIS A 37 -7.97 6.60 9.47
N LEU A 38 -8.43 6.06 10.61
CA LEU A 38 -9.49 6.62 11.45
C LEU A 38 -9.08 7.95 12.11
N ASP A 39 -7.77 8.19 12.18
CA ASP A 39 -7.16 9.38 12.76
C ASP A 39 -6.73 10.42 11.71
N THR A 40 -6.87 10.11 10.43
CA THR A 40 -6.36 10.94 9.33
C THR A 40 -7.45 11.26 8.32
N PHE A 41 -7.88 10.26 7.56
CA PHE A 41 -8.71 10.44 6.37
C PHE A 41 -10.07 9.77 6.44
N ASP A 42 -10.41 9.04 7.50
CA ASP A 42 -11.67 8.30 7.60
C ASP A 42 -12.48 8.75 8.82
N TYR A 43 -13.24 9.83 8.64
CA TYR A 43 -14.12 10.37 9.67
C TYR A 43 -15.30 9.42 9.94
N LYS A 44 -15.37 8.90 11.16
CA LYS A 44 -16.45 8.02 11.62
C LYS A 44 -17.23 8.69 12.76
N PRO A 45 -18.36 9.38 12.49
CA PRO A 45 -19.21 9.98 13.54
C PRO A 45 -19.65 8.98 14.62
N GLU A 46 -19.87 7.73 14.22
CA GLU A 46 -20.29 6.67 15.13
C GLU A 46 -19.20 6.31 16.15
N LEU A 47 -17.93 6.39 15.77
CA LEU A 47 -16.79 6.16 16.66
C LEU A 47 -16.77 7.19 17.79
N ILE A 48 -17.13 8.45 17.47
CA ILE A 48 -17.24 9.54 18.45
C ILE A 48 -18.41 9.27 19.40
N ARG A 49 -19.58 8.90 18.88
CA ARG A 49 -20.78 8.59 19.68
C ARG A 49 -20.58 7.39 20.63
N GLN A 50 -19.74 6.45 20.23
CA GLN A 50 -19.45 5.25 21.01
C GLN A 50 -18.17 5.35 21.85
N HIS A 51 -17.49 6.49 21.88
CA HIS A 51 -16.28 6.66 22.66
C HIS A 51 -16.46 6.26 24.13
N GLY A 52 -15.51 5.48 24.65
CA GLY A 52 -15.51 4.98 26.02
C GLY A 52 -16.43 3.78 26.27
N LYS A 53 -17.20 3.33 25.26
CA LYS A 53 -18.08 2.15 25.38
C LYS A 53 -17.36 0.88 24.90
N PRO A 54 -17.73 -0.30 25.41
CA PRO A 54 -17.27 -1.57 24.85
C PRO A 54 -17.68 -1.70 23.36
N LEU A 55 -16.86 -2.39 22.57
CA LEU A 55 -17.19 -2.69 21.18
C LEU A 55 -18.41 -3.62 21.10
N PRO A 56 -19.54 -3.22 20.48
CA PRO A 56 -20.70 -4.10 20.38
C PRO A 56 -20.37 -5.38 19.62
N GLY A 57 -20.60 -6.54 20.24
CA GLY A 57 -20.25 -7.84 19.66
C GLY A 57 -18.75 -8.17 19.69
N GLY A 58 -17.93 -7.36 20.36
CA GLY A 58 -16.49 -7.56 20.51
C GLY A 58 -16.10 -8.63 21.53
N ASP A 59 -17.03 -9.13 22.34
CA ASP A 59 -16.76 -10.01 23.49
C ASP A 59 -16.05 -11.33 23.13
N LYS A 60 -16.14 -11.75 21.86
CA LYS A 60 -15.47 -12.97 21.34
C LYS A 60 -14.28 -12.65 20.43
N LEU A 61 -13.97 -11.37 20.23
CA LEU A 61 -12.90 -10.92 19.36
C LEU A 61 -11.59 -10.80 20.15
N ILE A 62 -10.87 -11.90 20.29
CA ILE A 62 -9.53 -11.90 20.85
C ILE A 62 -8.54 -11.89 19.69
N THR A 63 -7.73 -10.84 19.63
CA THR A 63 -6.68 -10.69 18.61
C THR A 63 -5.37 -11.23 19.14
N PHE A 64 -4.34 -11.33 18.29
CA PHE A 64 -2.98 -11.65 18.73
C PHE A 64 -2.46 -10.67 19.80
N GLN A 65 -2.97 -9.44 19.81
CA GLN A 65 -2.65 -8.39 20.77
C GLN A 65 -3.48 -8.46 22.06
N GLY A 66 -4.40 -9.42 22.19
CA GLY A 66 -5.25 -9.63 23.36
C GLY A 66 -6.70 -9.16 23.19
N GLU A 67 -7.35 -8.96 24.34
CA GLU A 67 -8.73 -8.45 24.44
C GLU A 67 -8.84 -7.00 23.97
N GLN A 68 -10.00 -6.65 23.44
CA GLN A 68 -10.24 -5.28 22.96
C GLN A 68 -10.56 -4.35 24.13
N GLY A 69 -9.97 -3.15 24.10
CA GLY A 69 -10.35 -2.07 25.00
C GLY A 69 -11.68 -1.42 24.60
N ALA A 70 -12.02 -0.33 25.29
CA ALA A 70 -13.15 0.51 24.90
C ALA A 70 -12.91 1.20 23.56
N ILE A 71 -14.00 1.46 22.83
CA ILE A 71 -13.98 2.24 21.59
C ILE A 71 -13.35 3.61 21.85
N THR A 72 -12.35 3.96 21.05
CA THR A 72 -11.63 5.22 21.15
C THR A 72 -11.94 6.09 19.94
N GLN A 73 -12.42 7.31 20.18
CA GLN A 73 -12.52 8.33 19.14
C GLN A 73 -11.12 8.81 18.75
N SER A 74 -10.99 9.38 17.56
CA SER A 74 -9.76 10.05 17.20
C SER A 74 -9.45 11.19 18.17
N PRO A 75 -8.21 11.34 18.65
CA PRO A 75 -7.83 12.47 19.49
C PRO A 75 -7.68 13.78 18.70
N TRP A 76 -7.73 13.72 17.37
CA TRP A 76 -7.60 14.88 16.48
C TRP A 76 -8.96 15.33 15.95
N ALA A 77 -9.21 16.64 15.95
CA ALA A 77 -10.43 17.18 15.38
C ALA A 77 -10.44 17.02 13.85
N PHE A 78 -11.61 16.70 13.29
CA PHE A 78 -11.84 16.67 11.85
C PHE A 78 -12.57 17.93 11.39
N LYS A 79 -12.21 18.40 10.21
CA LYS A 79 -12.95 19.48 9.53
C LYS A 79 -13.03 19.22 8.02
N PRO A 80 -14.07 19.75 7.34
CA PRO A 80 -14.14 19.65 5.89
C PRO A 80 -12.95 20.39 5.27
N ARG A 81 -12.37 19.78 4.23
CA ARG A 81 -11.23 20.32 3.47
C ARG A 81 -11.56 20.34 1.98
N GLY A 82 -10.97 21.31 1.29
CA GLY A 82 -11.17 21.49 -0.14
C GLY A 82 -12.62 21.82 -0.51
N GLU A 83 -12.89 21.83 -1.80
CA GLU A 83 -14.23 21.95 -2.38
C GLU A 83 -15.01 20.64 -2.24
N SER A 84 -14.33 19.50 -2.23
CA SER A 84 -14.94 18.18 -1.99
C SER A 84 -15.60 18.06 -0.61
N GLY A 85 -15.23 18.94 0.34
CA GLY A 85 -15.70 18.88 1.72
C GLY A 85 -15.21 17.64 2.46
N LYS A 86 -14.15 16.97 1.97
CA LYS A 86 -13.60 15.76 2.58
C LYS A 86 -13.23 16.05 4.03
N MET A 87 -13.80 15.29 4.96
CA MET A 87 -13.41 15.35 6.36
C MET A 87 -12.00 14.76 6.51
N ILE A 88 -11.05 15.58 6.97
CA ILE A 88 -9.66 15.22 7.23
C ILE A 88 -9.24 15.83 8.57
N SER A 89 -8.51 15.07 9.38
CA SER A 89 -8.09 15.50 10.71
C SER A 89 -7.01 16.58 10.68
N GLU A 90 -6.87 17.29 11.79
CA GLU A 90 -5.79 18.26 12.00
C GLU A 90 -4.41 17.61 12.21
N LEU A 91 -4.31 16.28 12.29
CA LEU A 91 -3.02 15.56 12.37
C LEU A 91 -2.19 15.73 11.10
N VAL A 92 -2.85 15.85 9.95
CA VAL A 92 -2.20 15.92 8.63
C VAL A 92 -2.59 17.20 7.89
N PRO A 93 -2.35 18.40 8.46
CA PRO A 93 -2.93 19.64 7.96
C PRO A 93 -2.47 19.98 6.54
N ARG A 94 -1.21 19.68 6.22
CA ARG A 94 -0.61 19.90 4.90
C ARG A 94 -1.13 18.95 3.82
N LEU A 95 -1.46 17.72 4.19
CA LEU A 95 -2.16 16.81 3.26
C LEU A 95 -3.63 17.23 3.12
N GLY A 96 -4.24 17.75 4.19
CA GLY A 96 -5.58 18.30 4.14
C GLY A 96 -5.73 19.51 3.20
N GLU A 97 -4.66 20.28 2.94
CA GLU A 97 -4.65 21.35 1.93
C GLU A 97 -4.72 20.81 0.48
N LEU A 98 -4.42 19.52 0.29
CA LEU A 98 -4.42 18.84 -1.01
C LEU A 98 -5.62 17.89 -1.16
N ALA A 99 -6.70 18.11 -0.41
CA ALA A 99 -7.85 17.19 -0.35
C ALA A 99 -8.44 16.89 -1.74
N ASP A 100 -8.53 17.89 -2.61
CA ASP A 100 -9.11 17.76 -3.95
C ASP A 100 -8.13 17.22 -4.99
N GLU A 101 -6.83 17.16 -4.66
CA GLU A 101 -5.78 16.54 -5.49
C GLU A 101 -5.61 15.04 -5.19
N MET A 102 -6.30 14.55 -4.15
CA MET A 102 -6.22 13.17 -3.70
C MET A 102 -7.52 12.41 -4.00
N CYS A 103 -7.36 11.17 -4.43
CA CYS A 103 -8.45 10.20 -4.48
C CYS A 103 -8.36 9.26 -3.27
N PHE A 104 -9.47 9.10 -2.57
CA PHE A 104 -9.57 8.22 -1.41
C PHE A 104 -10.32 6.94 -1.77
N VAL A 105 -9.69 5.78 -1.53
CA VAL A 105 -10.30 4.47 -1.78
C VAL A 105 -10.69 3.82 -0.46
N HIS A 106 -11.92 4.10 0.01
CA HIS A 106 -12.44 3.55 1.27
C HIS A 106 -13.00 2.14 1.16
N SER A 107 -13.07 1.57 -0.04
CA SER A 107 -13.60 0.22 -0.30
C SER A 107 -12.57 -0.90 -0.11
N LEU A 108 -11.34 -0.58 0.28
CA LEU A 108 -10.30 -1.58 0.50
C LEU A 108 -10.60 -2.41 1.75
N THR A 109 -10.50 -3.73 1.63
CA THR A 109 -10.64 -4.68 2.74
C THR A 109 -9.44 -5.61 2.78
N SER A 110 -9.12 -6.12 3.96
CA SER A 110 -8.05 -7.10 4.18
C SER A 110 -8.64 -8.43 4.62
N LYS A 111 -7.92 -9.51 4.35
CA LYS A 111 -8.23 -10.88 4.84
C LYS A 111 -7.51 -11.23 6.14
N THR A 112 -6.75 -10.29 6.70
CA THR A 112 -5.92 -10.51 7.88
C THR A 112 -5.76 -9.23 8.69
N ASN A 113 -5.62 -9.39 10.00
CA ASN A 113 -5.33 -8.34 10.98
C ASN A 113 -3.87 -8.37 11.48
N THR A 114 -3.03 -9.25 10.92
CA THR A 114 -1.62 -9.39 11.31
C THR A 114 -0.72 -8.60 10.35
N HIS A 115 0.25 -7.87 10.89
CA HIS A 115 1.14 -6.98 10.12
C HIS A 115 1.79 -7.64 8.89
N GLY A 116 2.66 -8.65 9.07
CA GLY A 116 3.35 -9.30 7.94
C GLY A 116 2.42 -9.84 6.84
N PRO A 117 1.41 -10.67 7.17
CA PRO A 117 0.43 -11.13 6.18
C PRO A 117 -0.35 -9.99 5.50
N ALA A 118 -0.62 -8.88 6.19
CA ALA A 118 -1.27 -7.71 5.60
C ALA A 118 -0.34 -6.98 4.62
N GLU A 119 0.96 -6.85 4.94
CA GLU A 119 1.96 -6.30 4.02
C GLU A 119 2.05 -7.13 2.73
N ASN A 120 2.12 -8.46 2.86
CA ASN A 120 2.07 -9.36 1.69
C ASN A 120 0.78 -9.14 0.88
N TYR A 121 -0.36 -9.03 1.56
CA TYR A 121 -1.64 -8.86 0.89
C TYR A 121 -1.71 -7.55 0.12
N MET A 122 -1.16 -6.45 0.66
CA MET A 122 -1.09 -5.18 -0.06
C MET A 122 -0.17 -5.23 -1.27
N SER A 123 0.96 -5.93 -1.16
CA SER A 123 1.95 -5.99 -2.25
C SER A 123 1.61 -7.02 -3.33
N THR A 124 0.92 -8.11 -2.98
CA THR A 124 0.74 -9.28 -3.86
C THR A 124 -0.73 -9.68 -4.08
N GLY A 125 -1.66 -9.21 -3.24
CA GLY A 125 -3.05 -9.68 -3.20
C GLY A 125 -3.26 -10.99 -2.42
N PHE A 126 -2.20 -11.55 -1.82
CA PHE A 126 -2.24 -12.79 -1.05
C PHE A 126 -1.60 -12.60 0.33
N THR A 127 -2.18 -13.24 1.35
CA THR A 127 -1.62 -13.20 2.72
C THR A 127 -0.41 -14.12 2.88
N LEU A 128 -0.26 -15.10 2.00
CA LEU A 128 0.84 -16.07 1.96
C LEU A 128 2.01 -15.53 1.14
N ASP A 129 3.20 -16.05 1.44
CA ASP A 129 4.43 -15.76 0.69
C ASP A 129 4.43 -16.43 -0.69
N GLY A 130 5.38 -16.02 -1.54
CA GLY A 130 5.67 -16.66 -2.84
C GLY A 130 4.88 -16.11 -4.04
N PHE A 131 4.00 -15.12 -3.81
CA PHE A 131 3.28 -14.45 -4.88
C PHE A 131 4.06 -13.23 -5.41
N PRO A 132 3.99 -12.93 -6.71
CA PRO A 132 4.69 -11.78 -7.27
C PRO A 132 4.08 -10.48 -6.76
N SER A 133 4.96 -9.55 -6.40
CA SER A 133 4.57 -8.18 -6.05
C SER A 133 3.94 -7.44 -7.23
N MET A 134 3.19 -6.37 -6.95
CA MET A 134 2.61 -5.50 -7.97
C MET A 134 3.69 -4.96 -8.94
N GLY A 135 4.87 -4.57 -8.45
CA GLY A 135 5.96 -4.09 -9.31
C GLY A 135 6.53 -5.19 -10.21
N ALA A 136 6.66 -6.42 -9.71
CA ALA A 136 7.08 -7.55 -10.52
C ALA A 136 6.05 -7.88 -11.62
N TRP A 137 4.76 -7.84 -11.31
CA TRP A 137 3.70 -8.00 -12.32
C TRP A 137 3.73 -6.92 -13.40
N VAL A 138 3.90 -5.65 -13.00
CA VAL A 138 3.96 -4.52 -13.93
C VAL A 138 5.16 -4.66 -14.88
N THR A 139 6.34 -4.95 -14.35
CA THR A 139 7.55 -5.11 -15.18
C THR A 139 7.53 -6.38 -16.02
N TYR A 140 6.95 -7.48 -15.53
CA TYR A 140 6.69 -8.66 -16.35
C TYR A 140 5.78 -8.34 -17.53
N ALA A 141 4.66 -7.65 -17.29
CA ALA A 141 3.70 -7.32 -18.32
C ALA A 141 4.24 -6.29 -19.33
N LEU A 142 4.84 -5.20 -18.86
CA LEU A 142 5.12 -4.01 -19.67
C LEU A 142 6.60 -3.76 -19.94
N GLY A 143 7.51 -4.40 -19.19
CA GLY A 143 8.93 -4.06 -19.22
C GLY A 143 9.18 -2.65 -18.69
N THR A 144 10.25 -2.02 -19.18
CA THR A 144 10.60 -0.63 -18.86
C THR A 144 11.10 0.07 -20.13
N SER A 145 10.84 1.38 -20.23
CA SER A 145 11.42 2.22 -21.28
C SER A 145 12.87 2.61 -20.98
N ASN A 146 13.30 2.48 -19.72
CA ASN A 146 14.66 2.74 -19.27
C ASN A 146 15.48 1.43 -19.31
N GLN A 147 16.61 1.41 -20.01
CA GLN A 147 17.51 0.25 -20.10
C GLN A 147 18.79 0.41 -19.26
N GLU A 148 18.98 1.57 -18.64
CA GLU A 148 20.17 1.93 -17.85
C GLU A 148 19.96 1.74 -16.34
N LEU A 149 18.71 1.60 -15.89
CA LEU A 149 18.33 1.38 -14.50
C LEU A 149 17.46 0.13 -14.35
N PRO A 150 17.40 -0.48 -13.15
CA PRO A 150 16.49 -1.58 -12.87
C PRO A 150 15.04 -1.22 -13.21
N ALA A 151 14.32 -2.18 -13.80
CA ALA A 151 12.93 -1.99 -14.21
C ALA A 151 11.98 -1.77 -13.02
N TYR A 152 12.33 -2.33 -11.86
CA TYR A 152 11.58 -2.19 -10.62
C TYR A 152 12.55 -1.88 -9.48
N VAL A 153 12.37 -0.70 -8.90
CA VAL A 153 13.18 -0.21 -7.78
C VAL A 153 12.34 -0.20 -6.53
N ALA A 154 12.83 -0.84 -5.47
CA ALA A 154 12.33 -0.69 -4.12
C ALA A 154 13.22 0.32 -3.38
N ILE A 155 12.62 1.37 -2.82
CA ILE A 155 13.37 2.39 -2.07
C ILE A 155 13.02 2.21 -0.58
N PRO A 156 13.79 1.39 0.17
CA PRO A 156 13.54 1.22 1.59
C PRO A 156 13.92 2.47 2.38
N ASP A 157 13.15 2.77 3.42
CA ASP A 157 13.47 3.83 4.37
C ASP A 157 14.79 3.50 5.09
N PRO A 158 15.71 4.48 5.29
CA PRO A 158 16.97 4.22 5.98
C PRO A 158 16.80 3.71 7.42
N ARG A 159 15.64 3.92 8.05
CA ARG A 159 15.30 3.44 9.40
C ARG A 159 14.96 1.96 9.42
N GLY A 160 14.64 1.35 8.28
CA GLY A 160 14.34 -0.09 8.21
C GLY A 160 13.49 -0.50 7.02
N THR A 161 13.46 -1.79 6.76
CA THR A 161 12.59 -2.42 5.77
C THR A 161 11.25 -2.81 6.39
N PRO A 162 10.15 -2.91 5.60
CA PRO A 162 8.89 -3.48 6.07
C PRO A 162 9.08 -4.90 6.64
N GLN A 163 8.14 -5.37 7.47
CA GLN A 163 8.24 -6.67 8.14
C GLN A 163 8.32 -7.83 7.13
N SER A 164 7.58 -7.75 6.03
CA SER A 164 7.62 -8.73 4.95
C SER A 164 8.80 -8.55 4.00
N SER A 165 9.63 -7.52 4.21
CA SER A 165 10.90 -7.29 3.52
C SER A 165 10.77 -7.51 1.99
N VAL A 166 11.66 -8.33 1.41
CA VAL A 166 11.72 -8.66 -0.02
C VAL A 166 10.43 -9.18 -0.62
N ASN A 167 9.48 -9.72 0.16
CA ASN A 167 8.19 -10.15 -0.37
C ASN A 167 7.37 -8.95 -0.90
N ASN A 168 7.61 -7.74 -0.40
CA ASN A 168 6.95 -6.54 -0.91
C ASN A 168 7.38 -6.16 -2.33
N TRP A 169 8.55 -6.61 -2.78
CA TRP A 169 9.09 -6.32 -4.11
C TRP A 169 9.66 -7.55 -4.84
N GLY A 170 9.25 -8.74 -4.42
CA GLY A 170 9.72 -10.00 -4.97
C GLY A 170 9.00 -10.40 -6.25
N PRO A 171 9.62 -11.26 -7.09
CA PRO A 171 9.02 -11.80 -8.30
C PRO A 171 8.11 -12.99 -8.03
N GLY A 172 8.13 -13.56 -6.81
CA GLY A 172 7.41 -14.79 -6.50
C GLY A 172 7.81 -15.91 -7.48
N PHE A 173 6.82 -16.48 -8.15
CA PHE A 173 7.02 -17.50 -9.19
C PHE A 173 7.36 -16.94 -10.59
N LEU A 174 7.44 -15.62 -10.78
CA LEU A 174 7.92 -15.03 -12.04
C LEU A 174 9.44 -15.23 -12.18
N PRO A 175 9.99 -15.15 -13.42
CA PRO A 175 11.43 -15.24 -13.62
C PRO A 175 12.21 -14.23 -12.76
N ALA A 176 13.37 -14.64 -12.26
CA ALA A 176 14.23 -13.83 -11.38
C ALA A 176 14.63 -12.46 -11.98
N ALA A 177 14.59 -12.33 -13.31
CA ALA A 177 14.78 -11.03 -13.98
C ALA A 177 13.85 -9.95 -13.42
N PHE A 178 12.62 -10.29 -13.00
CA PHE A 178 11.62 -9.32 -12.52
C PHE A 178 11.68 -9.06 -11.00
N GLN A 179 12.77 -9.46 -10.34
CA GLN A 179 13.04 -9.11 -8.94
C GLN A 179 13.23 -7.60 -8.81
N GLY A 180 12.54 -6.98 -7.85
CA GLY A 180 12.81 -5.59 -7.50
C GLY A 180 14.20 -5.43 -6.91
N THR A 181 14.92 -4.40 -7.31
CA THR A 181 16.22 -4.04 -6.75
C THR A 181 16.01 -3.03 -5.63
N ASP A 182 16.41 -3.38 -4.41
CA ASP A 182 16.43 -2.43 -3.31
C ASP A 182 17.71 -1.59 -3.32
N PHE A 183 17.55 -0.27 -3.35
CA PHE A 183 18.64 0.66 -3.11
C PHE A 183 18.10 1.97 -2.53
N ASN A 184 18.92 2.66 -1.75
CA ASN A 184 18.59 3.99 -1.26
C ASN A 184 19.84 4.86 -1.20
N ALA A 185 19.69 6.16 -0.95
CA ALA A 185 20.83 7.07 -0.93
C ALA A 185 21.92 6.73 0.11
N ALA A 186 21.60 5.95 1.14
CA ALA A 186 22.56 5.50 2.15
C ALA A 186 23.26 4.17 1.78
N LYS A 187 22.62 3.36 0.94
CA LYS A 187 23.11 2.07 0.41
C LYS A 187 22.82 2.05 -1.10
N PRO A 188 23.64 2.79 -1.88
CA PRO A 188 23.44 2.94 -3.30
C PRO A 188 23.70 1.64 -4.08
#